data_AF-A0AA35VFR8-F1
#
_entry.id   AF-A0AA35VFR8-F1
#
_cell.length_a   1.000
_cell.length_b   1.000
_cell.length_c   1.000
_cell.angle_alpha   90.00
_cell.angle_beta   90.00
_cell.angle_gamma   90.00
#
_symmetry.space_group_name_H-M   'P 1'
#
loop_
_entity.id
_entity.type
_entity.pdbx_description
1 polymer ?
#
loop_
_entity_poly.entity_id
_entity_poly.type
_entity_poly.pdbx_seq_one_letter_code
_entity_poly.pdbx_strand_id
1 'polypeptide(L)'
;MVLTMWSIRAHGEEIDPNQIYAGHPTMFSIELHHGGKFTKFLGIKYIERVVAYIDVVDIEEFSVHEMYSIMLDLGYVVPPIIYYHFRLPNEGLDFGLTALGNDDDVHSLSKYVSANKLIKVYTEHG
;
A
#
# COMPACT_ATOMS: atom_id res chain seq x y z
N MET A 1 2.90 3.31 -24.87
CA MET A 1 3.67 2.91 -23.68
C MET A 1 3.01 3.65 -22.53
N VAL A 2 2.19 2.96 -21.72
CA VAL A 2 1.61 3.58 -20.52
C VAL A 2 2.76 3.69 -19.53
N LEU A 3 3.12 4.91 -19.12
CA LEU A 3 4.07 5.14 -18.05
C LEU A 3 3.37 4.70 -16.76
N THR A 4 3.85 3.62 -16.14
CA THR A 4 3.40 3.23 -14.80
C THR A 4 3.95 4.25 -13.80
N MET A 5 3.07 4.96 -13.10
CA MET A 5 3.45 5.91 -12.06
C MET A 5 3.58 5.21 -10.71
N TRP A 6 4.53 4.26 -10.66
CA TRP A 6 5.03 3.65 -9.44
C TRP A 6 6.34 2.91 -9.75
N SER A 7 7.16 2.69 -8.72
CA SER A 7 8.39 1.90 -8.80
C SER A 7 8.65 1.16 -7.51
N ILE A 8 9.17 -0.07 -7.59
CA ILE A 8 9.61 -0.81 -6.40
C ILE A 8 10.97 -0.26 -5.97
N ARG A 9 11.06 0.24 -4.75
CA ARG A 9 12.29 0.77 -4.17
C ARG A 9 13.37 -0.30 -4.12
N ALA A 10 14.61 0.08 -4.45
CA ALA A 10 15.73 -0.84 -4.38
C ALA A 10 16.04 -1.25 -2.93
N HIS A 11 16.53 -2.48 -2.75
CA HIS A 11 16.91 -2.96 -1.42
C HIS A 11 18.06 -2.10 -0.83
N GLY A 12 17.86 -1.59 0.39
CA GLY A 12 18.83 -0.78 1.12
C GLY A 12 18.78 0.72 0.80
N GLU A 13 17.88 1.15 -0.08
CA GLU A 13 17.65 2.56 -0.33
C GLU A 13 16.78 3.17 0.78
N GLU A 14 17.26 4.27 1.36
CA GLU A 14 16.56 5.02 2.39
C GLU A 14 15.98 6.30 1.79
N ILE A 15 14.66 6.41 1.82
CA ILE A 15 13.89 7.56 1.37
C ILE A 15 12.97 7.98 2.51
N ASP A 16 12.89 9.29 2.77
CA ASP A 16 11.83 9.89 3.57
C ASP A 16 10.74 10.46 2.64
N PRO A 17 9.59 9.77 2.49
CA PRO A 17 8.52 10.23 1.62
C PRO A 17 7.96 11.60 2.01
N ASN A 18 8.02 11.99 3.28
CA ASN A 18 7.55 13.30 3.71
C ASN A 18 8.42 14.43 3.18
N GLN A 19 9.73 14.18 3.07
CA GLN A 19 10.67 15.12 2.48
C GLN A 19 10.58 15.14 0.96
N ILE A 20 10.58 13.97 0.31
CA ILE A 20 10.58 13.88 -1.16
C ILE A 20 9.29 14.43 -1.76
N TYR A 21 8.14 14.16 -1.15
CA TYR A 21 6.84 14.61 -1.65
C TYR A 21 6.35 15.89 -0.97
N ALA A 22 7.25 16.63 -0.32
CA ALA A 22 6.93 17.95 0.23
C ALA A 22 6.45 18.87 -0.90
N GLY A 23 5.27 19.47 -0.75
CA GLY A 23 4.67 20.32 -1.77
C GLY A 23 3.96 19.59 -2.91
N HIS A 24 3.97 18.25 -2.93
CA HIS A 24 3.25 17.42 -3.90
C HIS A 24 2.07 16.73 -3.19
N PRO A 25 0.86 17.32 -3.21
CA PRO A 25 -0.25 16.85 -2.39
C PRO A 25 -0.75 15.45 -2.76
N THR A 26 -0.59 15.02 -4.02
CA THR A 26 -1.10 13.75 -4.55
C THR A 26 -0.07 12.61 -4.53
N MET A 27 1.22 12.94 -4.38
CA MET A 27 2.30 11.95 -4.41
C MET A 27 2.51 11.30 -3.04
N PHE A 28 2.77 10.00 -3.01
CA PHE A 28 3.08 9.21 -1.82
C PHE A 28 3.87 7.93 -2.13
N SER A 29 4.31 7.26 -1.06
CA SER A 29 4.84 5.90 -1.08
C SER A 29 3.90 4.92 -0.37
N ILE A 30 3.92 3.66 -0.79
CA ILE A 30 3.28 2.54 -0.12
C ILE A 30 4.33 1.69 0.60
N GLU A 31 4.17 1.46 1.90
CA GLU A 31 4.81 0.38 2.65
C GLU A 31 3.92 -0.85 2.52
N LEU A 32 4.24 -1.73 1.56
CA LEU A 32 3.46 -2.92 1.27
C LEU A 32 3.95 -4.08 2.13
N HIS A 33 3.08 -4.54 3.02
CA HIS A 33 3.25 -5.75 3.82
C HIS A 33 2.57 -6.91 3.09
N HIS A 34 3.37 -7.87 2.62
CA HIS A 34 2.89 -8.97 1.80
C HIS A 34 3.48 -10.33 2.20
N GLY A 35 2.86 -11.42 1.73
CA GLY A 35 3.27 -12.80 2.01
C GLY A 35 3.01 -13.26 3.46
N GLY A 36 2.44 -12.39 4.29
CA GLY A 36 2.10 -12.68 5.68
C GLY A 36 0.61 -12.97 5.87
N LYS A 37 0.20 -12.98 7.14
CA LYS A 37 -1.22 -13.16 7.52
C LYS A 37 -1.57 -12.39 8.79
N PHE A 38 -2.84 -12.02 8.92
CA PHE A 38 -3.38 -11.47 10.15
C PHE A 38 -3.60 -12.57 11.21
N THR A 39 -3.33 -12.26 12.47
CA THR A 39 -3.71 -13.12 13.61
C THR A 39 -5.20 -12.98 13.94
N LYS A 40 -5.80 -13.99 14.58
CA LYS A 40 -7.20 -13.96 15.01
C LYS A 40 -7.41 -13.05 16.24
N PHE A 41 -8.52 -12.31 16.25
CA PHE A 41 -9.22 -11.54 17.31
C PHE A 41 -8.43 -11.06 18.55
N LEU A 42 -8.52 -9.74 18.81
CA LEU A 42 -7.86 -8.93 19.86
C LEU A 42 -6.33 -8.92 19.78
N GLY A 43 -5.77 -7.75 19.44
CA GLY A 43 -4.34 -7.57 19.26
C GLY A 43 -3.89 -8.11 17.92
N ILE A 44 -4.63 -7.76 16.85
CA ILE A 44 -4.34 -8.16 15.48
C ILE A 44 -2.90 -7.76 15.14
N LYS A 45 -2.12 -8.75 14.71
CA LYS A 45 -0.77 -8.59 14.19
C LYS A 45 -0.71 -9.11 12.77
N TYR A 46 0.12 -8.47 11.96
CA TYR A 46 0.51 -9.00 10.66
C TYR A 46 1.86 -9.71 10.80
N ILE A 47 1.83 -11.04 10.74
CA ILE A 47 2.98 -11.92 11.00
C ILE A 47 3.51 -12.56 9.71
N GLU A 48 4.76 -13.04 9.75
CA GLU A 48 5.44 -13.72 8.63
C GLU A 48 5.55 -12.84 7.37
N ARG A 49 5.70 -11.52 7.56
CA ARG A 49 5.65 -10.53 6.47
C ARG A 49 6.98 -10.32 5.77
N VAL A 50 6.89 -10.04 4.48
CA VAL A 50 7.90 -9.29 3.71
C VAL A 50 7.39 -7.86 3.56
N VAL A 51 8.32 -6.89 3.52
CA VAL A 51 8.01 -5.47 3.29
C VAL A 51 8.67 -5.03 1.99
N ALA A 52 7.87 -4.48 1.09
CA ALA A 52 8.32 -3.77 -0.08
C ALA A 52 7.90 -2.29 0.03
N TYR A 53 8.68 -1.39 -0.57
CA TYR A 53 8.31 0.01 -0.69
C TYR A 53 8.01 0.31 -2.16
N ILE A 54 6.85 0.92 -2.40
CA ILE A 54 6.42 1.35 -3.73
C ILE A 54 6.44 2.87 -3.72
N ASP A 55 7.27 3.46 -4.57
CA ASP A 55 7.48 4.91 -4.63
C ASP A 55 6.89 5.52 -5.90
N VAL A 56 6.76 6.85 -5.89
CA VAL A 56 6.29 7.66 -7.02
C VAL A 56 4.83 7.36 -7.37
N VAL A 57 4.04 6.99 -6.37
CA VAL A 57 2.60 6.76 -6.54
C VAL A 57 1.87 8.10 -6.55
N ASP A 58 1.07 8.36 -7.57
CA ASP A 58 0.14 9.50 -7.61
C ASP A 58 -1.29 9.01 -7.37
N ILE A 59 -1.94 9.52 -6.33
CA ILE A 59 -3.28 9.07 -5.96
C ILE A 59 -4.36 9.39 -6.99
N GLU A 60 -4.16 10.38 -7.85
CA GLU A 60 -5.14 10.73 -8.91
C GLU A 60 -5.12 9.71 -10.06
N GLU A 61 -4.06 8.93 -10.17
CA GLU A 61 -3.82 7.98 -11.26
C GLU A 61 -3.71 6.53 -10.75
N PHE A 62 -3.65 6.36 -9.43
CA PHE A 62 -3.61 5.07 -8.77
C PHE A 62 -4.99 4.41 -8.76
N SER A 63 -5.03 3.12 -9.09
CA SER A 63 -6.19 2.25 -8.90
C SER A 63 -5.77 0.92 -8.26
N VAL A 64 -6.75 0.07 -7.96
CA VAL A 64 -6.46 -1.28 -7.46
C VAL A 64 -5.74 -2.16 -8.52
N HIS A 65 -5.79 -1.81 -9.80
CA HIS A 65 -5.09 -2.56 -10.86
C HIS A 65 -3.57 -2.42 -10.77
N GLU A 66 -3.07 -1.29 -10.27
CA GLU A 66 -1.66 -1.07 -9.99
C GLU A 66 -1.19 -2.03 -8.89
N MET A 67 -2.00 -2.27 -7.85
CA MET A 67 -1.67 -3.26 -6.81
C MET A 67 -1.49 -4.65 -7.38
N TYR A 68 -2.36 -5.07 -8.31
CA TYR A 68 -2.20 -6.34 -9.00
C TYR A 68 -0.88 -6.40 -9.78
N SER A 69 -0.54 -5.33 -10.51
CA SER A 69 0.71 -5.25 -11.29
C SER A 69 1.96 -5.27 -10.39
N ILE A 70 1.92 -4.57 -9.26
CA ILE A 70 2.97 -4.58 -8.23
C ILE A 70 3.20 -6.00 -7.69
N MET A 71 2.14 -6.74 -7.40
CA MET A 71 2.26 -8.11 -6.90
C MET A 71 2.91 -9.05 -7.93
N LEU A 72 2.60 -8.88 -9.22
CA LEU A 72 3.25 -9.62 -10.31
C LEU A 72 4.76 -9.30 -10.38
N ASP A 73 5.14 -8.03 -10.29
CA ASP A 73 6.53 -7.59 -10.34
C ASP A 73 7.34 -8.04 -9.11
N LEU A 74 6.68 -8.21 -7.95
CA LEU A 74 7.25 -8.84 -6.75
C LEU A 74 7.40 -10.37 -6.88
N GLY A 75 7.02 -10.96 -8.02
CA GLY A 75 7.19 -12.37 -8.32
C GLY A 75 6.08 -13.27 -7.78
N TYR A 76 4.94 -12.71 -7.35
CA TYR A 76 3.79 -13.53 -6.96
C TYR A 76 3.08 -14.06 -8.20
N VAL A 77 2.87 -15.38 -8.23
CA VAL A 77 1.84 -15.97 -9.09
C VAL A 77 0.52 -15.68 -8.38
N VAL A 78 -0.09 -14.54 -8.71
CA VAL A 78 -1.29 -14.04 -8.01
C VAL A 78 -2.42 -15.07 -8.13
N PRO A 79 -2.81 -15.76 -7.04
CA PRO A 79 -4.01 -16.59 -7.03
C PRO A 79 -5.24 -15.69 -7.22
N PRO A 80 -6.41 -16.22 -7.61
CA PRO A 80 -7.55 -15.41 -8.08
C PRO A 80 -8.10 -14.38 -7.07
N ILE A 81 -7.71 -14.42 -5.80
CA ILE A 81 -8.19 -13.51 -4.76
C ILE A 81 -7.05 -13.15 -3.79
N ILE A 82 -6.56 -11.91 -3.87
CA ILE A 82 -5.79 -11.24 -2.81
C ILE A 82 -6.60 -10.00 -2.43
N TYR A 83 -6.86 -9.84 -1.14
CA TYR A 83 -7.47 -8.62 -0.61
C TYR A 83 -6.37 -7.66 -0.17
N TYR A 84 -6.53 -6.37 -0.49
CA TYR A 84 -5.65 -5.32 -0.01
C TYR A 84 -6.38 -4.50 1.05
N HIS A 85 -5.63 -4.12 2.09
CA HIS A 85 -6.12 -3.24 3.15
C HIS A 85 -5.11 -2.14 3.41
N PHE A 86 -5.53 -0.87 3.39
CA PHE A 86 -4.69 0.21 3.87
C PHE A 86 -4.96 0.47 5.35
N ARG A 87 -3.93 0.92 6.07
CA ARG A 87 -4.07 1.31 7.48
C ARG A 87 -4.23 2.82 7.59
N LEU A 88 -5.27 3.24 8.30
CA LEU A 88 -5.48 4.64 8.66
C LEU A 88 -4.24 5.21 9.37
N PRO A 89 -3.86 6.46 9.08
CA PRO A 89 -2.79 7.14 9.79
C PRO A 89 -3.03 7.15 11.31
N ASN A 90 -1.98 6.89 12.09
CA ASN A 90 -1.99 6.88 13.56
C ASN A 90 -2.90 5.82 14.22
N GLU A 91 -3.55 4.95 13.45
CA GLU A 91 -4.38 3.88 13.98
C GLU A 91 -3.63 2.53 14.05
N GLY A 92 -4.13 1.68 14.96
CA GLY A 92 -3.70 0.29 15.10
C GLY A 92 -4.32 -0.63 14.03
N LEU A 93 -3.89 -1.90 13.99
CA LEU A 93 -4.49 -2.89 13.08
C LEU A 93 -5.89 -3.35 13.51
N ASP A 94 -6.21 -3.25 14.80
CA ASP A 94 -7.51 -3.70 15.32
C ASP A 94 -8.70 -2.88 14.78
N PHE A 95 -8.49 -1.57 14.55
CA PHE A 95 -9.56 -0.63 14.17
C PHE A 95 -9.21 0.26 12.97
N GLY A 96 -7.94 0.24 12.52
CA GLY A 96 -7.45 1.13 11.46
C GLY A 96 -7.38 0.50 10.08
N LEU A 97 -7.70 -0.79 9.91
CA LEU A 97 -7.67 -1.43 8.60
C LEU A 97 -8.92 -1.08 7.79
N THR A 98 -8.71 -0.58 6.59
CA THR A 98 -9.75 -0.23 5.62
C THR A 98 -9.48 -0.99 4.33
N ALA A 99 -10.54 -1.49 3.67
CA ALA A 99 -10.43 -2.18 2.40
C ALA A 99 -9.79 -1.27 1.33
N LEU A 100 -9.08 -1.89 0.38
CA LEU A 100 -8.53 -1.28 -0.82
C LEU A 100 -8.80 -2.20 -2.03
N GLY A 101 -10.06 -2.25 -2.46
CA GLY A 101 -10.50 -3.20 -3.49
C GLY A 101 -11.14 -2.57 -4.73
N ASN A 102 -11.51 -1.29 -4.67
CA ASN A 102 -12.26 -0.60 -5.72
C ASN A 102 -12.01 0.91 -5.69
N ASP A 103 -12.65 1.64 -6.61
CA ASP A 103 -12.49 3.08 -6.75
C ASP A 103 -13.01 3.88 -5.54
N ASP A 104 -14.07 3.42 -4.86
CA ASP A 104 -14.58 4.08 -3.65
C ASP A 104 -13.56 3.95 -2.50
N ASP A 105 -12.88 2.82 -2.40
CA ASP A 105 -11.82 2.58 -1.43
C ASP A 105 -10.58 3.45 -1.74
N VAL A 106 -10.20 3.58 -3.01
CA VAL A 106 -9.12 4.49 -3.46
C VAL A 106 -9.49 5.94 -3.16
N HIS A 107 -10.75 6.33 -3.38
CA HIS A 107 -11.25 7.66 -3.00
C HIS A 107 -11.23 7.86 -1.47
N SER A 108 -11.43 6.80 -0.68
CA SER A 108 -11.26 6.85 0.77
C SER A 108 -9.79 7.08 1.14
N LEU A 109 -8.88 6.34 0.51
CA LEU A 109 -7.43 6.47 0.70
C LEU A 109 -6.93 7.88 0.37
N SER A 110 -7.45 8.52 -0.68
CA SER A 110 -6.98 9.84 -1.15
C SER A 110 -7.12 10.95 -0.13
N LYS A 111 -8.07 10.82 0.79
CA LYS A 111 -8.29 11.76 1.90
C LYS A 111 -7.09 11.87 2.84
N TYR A 112 -6.20 10.89 2.84
CA TYR A 112 -5.06 10.81 3.76
C TYR A 112 -3.72 11.19 3.13
N VAL A 113 -3.60 11.14 1.80
CA VAL A 113 -2.34 11.28 1.05
C VAL A 113 -1.71 12.66 1.18
N SER A 114 -2.51 13.72 1.29
CA SER A 114 -1.99 15.09 1.44
C SER A 114 -1.20 15.30 2.74
N ALA A 115 -1.63 14.63 3.82
CA ALA A 115 -1.02 14.72 5.14
C ALA A 115 -0.10 13.55 5.50
N ASN A 116 -0.14 12.45 4.74
CA ASN A 116 0.61 11.22 5.02
C ASN A 116 1.26 10.70 3.75
N LYS A 117 2.58 10.85 3.68
CA LYS A 117 3.36 10.49 2.49
C LYS A 117 3.82 9.04 2.45
N LEU A 118 3.60 8.30 3.54
CA LEU A 118 3.83 6.85 3.61
C LEU A 118 2.55 6.16 4.10
N ILE A 119 1.89 5.42 3.21
CA ILE A 119 0.70 4.65 3.51
C ILE A 119 1.08 3.18 3.67
N LYS A 120 0.61 2.53 4.74
CA LYS A 120 0.83 1.10 4.94
C LYS A 120 -0.30 0.30 4.31
N VAL A 121 0.03 -0.64 3.43
CA VAL A 121 -0.92 -1.54 2.78
C VAL A 121 -0.55 -2.98 3.13
N TYR A 122 -1.56 -3.83 3.33
CA TYR A 122 -1.41 -5.21 3.76
C TYR A 122 -2.15 -6.14 2.80
N THR A 123 -1.54 -7.26 2.43
CA THR A 123 -2.21 -8.32 1.67
C THR A 123 -2.85 -9.34 2.59
N GLU A 124 -4.06 -9.76 2.29
CA GLU A 124 -4.74 -10.88 2.92
C GLU A 124 -5.09 -11.95 1.87
N HIS A 125 -4.76 -13.19 2.20
CA HIS A 125 -5.05 -14.36 1.37
C HIS A 125 -6.39 -14.94 1.82
N GLY A 126 -7.29 -15.20 0.85
CA GLY A 126 -8.58 -15.86 1.08
C GLY A 126 -8.48 -17.35 1.41
#